data_AF-A0A7C8ID80-F1
#
_entry.id   AF-A0A7C8ID80-F1
#
_cell.length_a   1.000
_cell.length_b   1.000
_cell.length_c   1.000
_cell.angle_alpha   90.00
_cell.angle_beta   90.00
_cell.angle_gamma   90.00
#
_symmetry.space_group_name_H-M   'P 1'
#
loop_
_entity.id
_entity.type
_entity.pdbx_description
1 polymer ?
#
loop_
_entity_poly.entity_id
_entity_poly.type
_entity_poly.pdbx_seq_one_letter_code
_entity_poly.pdbx_strand_id
1 'polypeptide(L)'
;MEPTITPKRAVLRFHVRYERDEAAIIEQFLASTQSEHVEHFFIHSIPPNQSSKMHTVLDLHHIENPTANLNEIPYEVFVVKKEADFIFRKLEDNACKLASARCQNLYWGTDRR
;
A
#
# COMPACT_ATOMS: atom_id res chain seq x y z
N MET A 1 -8.01 -21.84 16.94
CA MET A 1 -6.97 -21.44 15.98
C MET A 1 -7.10 -19.94 15.85
N GLU A 2 -6.09 -19.18 16.25
CA GLU A 2 -6.09 -17.73 16.02
C GLU A 2 -6.08 -17.49 14.50
N PRO A 3 -6.80 -16.49 13.99
CA PRO A 3 -6.78 -16.19 12.56
C PRO A 3 -5.33 -15.84 12.17
N THR A 4 -4.79 -16.58 11.20
CA THR A 4 -3.47 -16.27 10.64
C THR A 4 -3.55 -14.94 9.89
N ILE A 5 -3.01 -13.89 10.50
CA ILE A 5 -2.92 -12.56 9.91
C ILE A 5 -1.97 -12.64 8.71
N THR A 6 -2.51 -12.50 7.51
CA THR A 6 -1.76 -12.68 6.27
C THR A 6 -1.06 -11.38 5.88
N PRO A 7 0.27 -11.37 5.62
CA PRO A 7 0.98 -10.17 5.20
C PRO A 7 0.46 -9.71 3.84
N LYS A 8 0.39 -8.39 3.64
CA LYS A 8 -0.12 -7.82 2.40
C LYS A 8 0.48 -6.46 2.11
N ARG A 9 0.70 -6.18 0.83
CA ARG A 9 1.16 -4.88 0.36
C ARG A 9 0.06 -4.16 -0.41
N ALA A 10 -0.41 -3.04 0.11
CA ALA A 10 -1.33 -2.16 -0.61
C ALA A 10 -0.55 -1.04 -1.29
N VAL A 11 -0.85 -0.74 -2.55
CA VAL A 11 -0.19 0.32 -3.32
C VAL A 11 -1.23 1.35 -3.74
N LEU A 12 -1.15 2.53 -3.16
CA LEU A 12 -2.01 3.66 -3.44
C LEU A 12 -1.37 4.53 -4.53
N ARG A 13 -2.00 4.58 -5.70
CA ARG A 13 -1.53 5.35 -6.85
C ARG A 13 -2.38 6.58 -7.06
N PHE A 14 -1.80 7.76 -6.88
CA PHE A 14 -2.50 9.04 -6.97
C PHE A 14 -1.71 10.07 -7.76
N HIS A 15 -2.37 11.17 -8.15
CA HIS A 15 -1.72 12.26 -8.87
C HIS A 15 -0.88 13.11 -7.92
N VAL A 16 0.30 13.57 -8.33
CA VAL A 16 1.23 14.38 -7.51
C VAL A 16 0.59 15.64 -6.89
N ARG A 17 -0.47 16.17 -7.52
CA ARG A 17 -1.28 17.27 -6.95
C ARG A 17 -1.89 16.97 -5.57
N TYR A 18 -1.99 15.69 -5.21
CA TYR A 18 -2.52 15.22 -3.92
C TYR A 18 -1.41 14.80 -2.95
N GLU A 19 -0.14 15.12 -3.22
CA GLU A 19 0.99 14.83 -2.34
C GLU A 19 0.76 15.35 -0.91
N ARG A 20 0.25 16.58 -0.78
CA ARG A 20 -0.08 17.16 0.54
C ARG A 20 -1.24 16.46 1.26
N ASP A 21 -2.04 15.68 0.54
CA ASP A 21 -3.15 14.92 1.08
C ASP A 21 -2.76 13.45 1.36
N GLU A 22 -1.49 13.04 1.20
CA GLU A 22 -1.07 11.63 1.34
C GLU A 22 -1.51 11.01 2.68
N ALA A 23 -1.35 11.73 3.80
CA ALA A 23 -1.81 11.25 5.11
C ALA A 23 -3.33 11.01 5.14
N ALA A 24 -4.13 11.95 4.63
CA ALA A 24 -5.59 11.82 4.57
C ALA A 24 -6.03 10.69 3.63
N ILE A 25 -5.31 10.46 2.53
CA ILE A 25 -5.53 9.33 1.62
C ILE A 25 -5.31 8.00 2.36
N ILE A 26 -4.23 7.89 3.14
CA ILE A 26 -3.93 6.68 3.91
C ILE A 26 -4.98 6.46 5.00
N GLU A 27 -5.31 7.48 5.77
CA GLU A 27 -6.34 7.39 6.84
C GLU A 27 -7.70 6.95 6.29
N GLN A 28 -8.17 7.57 5.18
CA GLN A 28 -9.43 7.18 4.55
C GLN A 28 -9.36 5.77 3.95
N PHE A 29 -8.23 5.38 3.37
CA PHE A 29 -8.04 4.03 2.85
C PHE A 29 -8.19 3.00 3.97
N LEU A 30 -7.47 3.20 5.08
CA LEU A 30 -7.49 2.31 6.24
C LEU A 30 -8.87 2.23 6.87
N ALA A 31 -9.57 3.36 7.00
CA ALA A 31 -10.95 3.38 7.50
C ALA A 31 -11.92 2.64 6.56
N SER A 32 -11.68 2.65 5.25
CA SER A 32 -12.52 1.97 4.26
C SER A 32 -12.28 0.45 4.21
N THR A 33 -11.05 0.02 4.49
CA THR A 33 -10.72 -1.39 4.68
C THR A 33 -11.17 -1.77 6.07
N GLN A 34 -12.36 -2.38 6.21
CA GLN A 34 -12.95 -2.87 7.47
C GLN A 34 -12.10 -3.94 8.21
N SER A 35 -10.79 -4.03 7.96
CA SER A 35 -9.88 -4.84 8.73
C SER A 35 -9.63 -4.17 10.07
N GLU A 36 -10.34 -4.64 11.10
CA GLU A 36 -10.16 -4.34 12.53
C GLU A 36 -8.74 -4.59 13.08
N HIS A 37 -7.77 -4.95 12.22
CA HIS A 37 -6.42 -5.37 12.59
C HIS A 37 -5.31 -4.63 11.86
N VAL A 38 -5.60 -3.53 11.13
CA VAL A 38 -4.53 -2.68 10.58
C VAL A 38 -4.11 -1.62 11.59
N GLU A 39 -3.86 -2.03 12.83
CA GLU A 39 -3.30 -1.15 13.86
C GLU A 39 -1.83 -0.79 13.53
N HIS A 40 -1.15 -1.66 12.78
CA HIS A 40 0.25 -1.54 12.45
C HIS A 40 0.49 -1.71 10.95
N PHE A 41 0.95 -0.63 10.31
CA PHE A 41 1.37 -0.61 8.93
C PHE A 41 2.66 0.21 8.79
N PHE A 42 3.45 -0.10 7.79
CA PHE A 42 4.61 0.70 7.43
C PHE A 42 4.40 1.37 6.08
N ILE A 43 4.88 2.62 5.94
CA ILE A 43 4.65 3.45 4.76
C ILE A 43 5.96 3.60 4.00
N HIS A 44 5.97 3.22 2.73
CA HIS A 44 7.00 3.64 1.78
C HIS A 44 6.41 4.64 0.80
N SER A 45 6.79 5.91 0.94
CA SER A 45 6.46 6.94 -0.06
C SER A 45 7.44 6.86 -1.22
N ILE A 46 6.94 6.53 -2.40
CA ILE A 46 7.73 6.46 -3.63
C ILE A 46 7.48 7.75 -4.42
N PRO A 47 8.51 8.60 -4.59
CA PRO A 47 8.37 9.85 -5.32
C PRO A 47 7.96 9.61 -6.77
N PRO A 48 7.40 10.63 -7.45
CA PRO A 48 7.02 10.49 -8.83
C PRO A 48 8.31 10.49 -9.68
N ASN A 49 8.48 9.49 -10.53
CA ASN A 49 9.53 9.52 -11.55
C ASN A 49 9.11 10.48 -12.68
N GLN A 50 9.32 10.12 -13.95
CA GLN A 50 8.89 10.91 -15.12
C GLN A 50 7.35 10.97 -15.33
N SER A 51 6.55 10.57 -14.34
CA SER A 51 5.09 10.56 -14.42
C SER A 51 4.48 11.47 -13.37
N SER A 52 3.29 12.02 -13.63
CA SER A 52 2.53 12.77 -12.62
C SER A 52 1.89 11.89 -11.53
N LYS A 53 2.32 10.64 -11.39
CA LYS A 53 1.76 9.66 -10.46
C LYS A 53 2.74 9.35 -9.32
N MET A 54 2.26 9.60 -8.11
CA MET A 54 2.85 9.14 -6.85
C MET A 54 2.41 7.72 -6.56
N HIS A 55 3.24 6.97 -5.84
CA HIS A 55 2.88 5.67 -5.30
C HIS A 55 3.23 5.64 -3.82
N THR A 56 2.27 5.31 -2.98
CA THR A 56 2.49 5.06 -1.56
C THR A 56 2.23 3.59 -1.32
N VAL A 57 3.22 2.89 -0.78
CA VAL A 57 3.15 1.47 -0.48
C VAL A 57 2.95 1.29 1.01
N LEU A 58 1.94 0.50 1.37
CA LEU A 58 1.61 0.17 2.74
C LEU A 58 1.90 -1.31 2.98
N ASP A 59 2.82 -1.59 3.90
CA ASP A 59 3.14 -2.93 4.37
C ASP A 59 2.24 -3.24 5.56
N LEU A 60 1.16 -3.97 5.28
CA LEU A 60 0.15 -4.34 6.27
C LEU A 60 0.57 -5.64 6.97
N HIS A 61 0.42 -5.66 8.30
CA HIS A 61 0.74 -6.81 9.14
C HIS A 61 2.22 -7.23 9.13
N HIS A 62 3.10 -6.24 8.99
CA HIS A 62 4.55 -6.48 8.94
C HIS A 62 5.13 -6.89 10.29
N ILE A 63 4.48 -6.52 11.40
CA ILE A 63 4.93 -6.86 12.76
C ILE A 63 4.68 -8.35 13.03
N GLU A 64 3.52 -8.86 12.63
CA GLU A 64 3.14 -10.27 12.79
C GLU A 64 3.89 -11.17 11.80
N ASN A 65 4.38 -10.59 10.69
CA ASN A 65 5.05 -11.30 9.62
C ASN A 65 6.40 -10.64 9.26
N PRO A 66 7.39 -10.60 10.17
CA PRO A 66 8.64 -9.85 9.95
C PRO A 66 9.50 -10.43 8.83
N THR A 67 9.34 -11.72 8.50
CA THR A 67 10.12 -12.43 7.48
C THR A 67 9.29 -12.76 6.23
N ALA A 68 8.25 -11.96 5.95
CA ALA A 68 7.38 -12.18 4.79
C ALA A 68 8.16 -12.21 3.47
N ASN A 69 7.92 -13.22 2.65
CA ASN A 69 8.55 -13.34 1.35
C ASN A 69 7.89 -12.37 0.35
N LEU A 70 8.60 -11.31 -0.02
CA LEU A 70 8.12 -10.27 -0.93
C LEU A 70 7.68 -10.80 -2.32
N ASN A 71 8.12 -11.99 -2.71
CA ASN A 71 7.72 -12.63 -3.96
C ASN A 71 6.38 -13.36 -3.85
N GLU A 72 5.93 -13.68 -2.64
CA GLU A 72 4.73 -14.48 -2.37
C GLU A 72 3.61 -13.65 -1.71
N ILE A 73 3.93 -12.49 -1.11
CA ILE A 73 2.89 -11.65 -0.53
C ILE A 73 1.92 -11.11 -1.59
N PRO A 74 0.61 -11.06 -1.28
CA PRO A 74 -0.37 -10.44 -2.16
C PRO A 74 -0.13 -8.93 -2.28
N TYR A 75 -0.24 -8.43 -3.51
CA TYR A 75 -0.26 -7.01 -3.82
C TYR A 75 -1.67 -6.58 -4.19
N GLU A 76 -2.14 -5.49 -3.59
CA GLU A 76 -3.38 -4.83 -3.99
C GLU A 76 -3.08 -3.41 -4.45
N VAL A 77 -3.40 -3.09 -5.70
CA VAL A 77 -3.13 -1.77 -6.25
C VAL A 77 -4.44 -0.99 -6.35
N PHE A 78 -4.46 0.22 -5.80
CA PHE A 78 -5.61 1.10 -5.83
C PHE A 78 -5.25 2.39 -6.56
N VAL A 79 -6.12 2.82 -7.47
CA VAL A 79 -6.08 4.18 -7.99
C VAL A 79 -6.93 5.06 -7.10
N VAL A 80 -6.33 6.15 -6.62
CA VAL A 80 -7.02 7.15 -5.81
C VAL A 80 -7.43 8.32 -6.69
N LYS A 81 -8.71 8.70 -6.58
CA LYS A 81 -9.25 9.92 -7.17
C LYS A 81 -9.90 10.75 -6.06
N LYS A 82 -9.86 12.07 -6.20
CA LYS A 82 -10.56 12.99 -5.30
C LYS A 82 -11.80 13.52 -6.01
N GLU A 83 -12.97 13.28 -5.44
CA GLU A 83 -14.23 13.94 -5.81
C GLU A 83 -14.64 14.85 -4.64
N ALA A 84 -15.70 14.51 -3.90
CA ALA A 84 -15.96 15.08 -2.57
C ALA A 84 -14.99 14.48 -1.53
N ASP A 85 -14.84 13.16 -1.56
CA ASP A 85 -13.90 12.38 -0.75
C ASP A 85 -12.90 11.62 -1.64
N PHE A 86 -11.97 10.86 -1.04
CA PHE A 86 -11.09 9.98 -1.78
C PHE A 86 -11.80 8.68 -2.15
N ILE A 87 -11.80 8.37 -3.45
CA ILE A 87 -12.35 7.14 -4.01
C ILE A 87 -11.19 6.21 -4.36
N PHE A 88 -11.23 4.99 -3.81
CA PHE A 88 -10.26 3.94 -4.02
C PHE A 88 -10.81 2.91 -5.00
N ARG A 89 -10.20 2.80 -6.19
CA ARG A 89 -10.55 1.76 -7.16
C ARG A 89 -9.44 0.72 -7.24
N LYS A 90 -9.73 -0.52 -6.83
CA LYS A 90 -8.83 -1.66 -6.99
C LYS A 90 -8.58 -1.92 -8.49
N LEU A 91 -7.33 -2.12 -8.85
CA LEU A 91 -6.89 -2.49 -10.20
C LEU A 91 -6.74 -4.00 -10.32
N GLU A 92 -6.79 -4.48 -11.56
CA GLU A 92 -6.63 -5.88 -11.93
C GLU A 92 -5.17 -6.38 -11.82
N ASP A 93 -4.99 -7.68 -11.92
CA ASP A 93 -3.75 -8.42 -11.67
C ASP A 93 -2.52 -7.89 -12.42
N ASN A 94 -2.69 -7.33 -13.62
CA ASN A 94 -1.58 -6.74 -14.38
C ASN A 94 -0.96 -5.55 -13.65
N ALA A 95 -1.78 -4.75 -12.96
CA ALA A 95 -1.28 -3.66 -12.12
C ALA A 95 -0.54 -4.21 -10.90
N CYS A 96 -1.03 -5.30 -10.30
CA CYS A 96 -0.38 -5.96 -9.17
C CYS A 96 0.99 -6.55 -9.55
N LYS A 97 1.10 -7.21 -10.71
CA LYS A 97 2.38 -7.73 -11.24
C LYS A 97 3.40 -6.61 -11.46
N LEU A 98 2.98 -5.50 -12.06
CA LEU A 98 3.84 -4.35 -12.30
C LEU A 98 4.27 -3.68 -10.98
N ALA A 99 3.34 -3.54 -10.03
CA ALA A 99 3.63 -2.99 -8.72
C ALA A 99 4.61 -3.89 -7.94
N SER A 100 4.39 -5.20 -7.94
CA SER A 100 5.30 -6.18 -7.34
C SER A 100 6.71 -6.03 -7.91
N ALA A 101 6.87 -6.07 -9.24
CA ALA A 101 8.18 -5.90 -9.87
C ALA A 101 8.89 -4.58 -9.51
N ARG A 102 8.12 -3.49 -9.34
CA ARG A 102 8.68 -2.18 -8.93
C ARG A 102 9.03 -2.11 -7.46
N CYS A 103 8.33 -2.85 -6.61
CA CYS A 103 8.50 -2.85 -5.16
C CYS A 103 9.45 -3.96 -4.67
N GLN A 104 10.04 -4.77 -5.57
CA GLN A 104 10.96 -5.85 -5.20
C GLN A 104 12.18 -5.38 -4.40
N ASN A 105 12.64 -4.14 -4.63
CA ASN A 105 13.76 -3.54 -3.92
C ASN A 105 13.33 -2.76 -2.65
N LEU A 106 12.03 -2.66 -2.38
CA LEU A 106 11.54 -2.05 -1.14
C LEU A 106 11.58 -3.09 -0.04
N TYR A 107 12.27 -2.76 1.05
CA TYR A 107 12.30 -3.58 2.25
C TYR A 107 10.87 -3.77 2.81
N TRP A 108 10.68 -4.84 3.57
CA TRP A 108 9.40 -5.14 4.20
C TRP A 108 9.33 -4.52 5.60
N GLY A 109 8.27 -3.74 5.88
CA GLY A 109 8.04 -3.17 7.20
C GLY A 109 9.12 -2.16 7.61
N THR A 110 9.38 -2.01 8.91
CA THR A 110 10.57 -1.30 9.40
C THR A 110 11.79 -2.23 9.33
N ASP A 111 12.70 -2.00 8.37
CA ASP A 111 14.02 -2.62 8.38
C ASP A 111 14.83 -2.03 9.55
N ARG A 112 14.72 -2.64 10.73
CA ARG A 112 15.78 -2.56 11.72
C ARG A 112 16.75 -3.70 11.42
N ARG A 113 17.75 -3.37 10.58
CA ARG A 113 19.07 -4.01 10.61
C ARG A 113 19.49 -4.36 12.03
#